data_AF-A0A352WA90-F1
#
_entry.id   AF-A0A352WA90-F1
#
_cell.length_a   1.000
_cell.length_b   1.000
_cell.length_c   1.000
_cell.angle_alpha   90.00
_cell.angle_beta   90.00
_cell.angle_gamma   90.00
#
_symmetry.space_group_name_H-M   'P 1'
#
loop_
_entity.id
_entity.type
_entity.pdbx_description
1 polymer ?
#
loop_
_entity_poly.entity_id
_entity_poly.type
_entity_poly.pdbx_seq_one_letter_code
_entity_poly.pdbx_strand_id
1 'polypeptide(L)' 'MAECLAVIDLLVDGPYLKEQKTALPFRGSGNQRIIKVRDSLQKGIVVSDPRYENGRNLI' A
#
# COMPACT_ATOMS: atom_id res chain seq x y z
N MET A 1 9.57 -15.07 9.43
CA MET A 1 9.42 -14.07 8.33
C MET A 1 7.99 -14.02 7.80
N ALA A 2 7.33 -15.15 7.47
CA ALA A 2 5.96 -15.16 6.94
C ALA A 2 4.86 -14.86 7.98
N GLU A 3 5.09 -15.14 9.27
CA GLU A 3 4.07 -14.99 10.32
C GLU A 3 3.60 -13.54 10.51
N CYS A 4 4.50 -12.56 10.35
CA CYS A 4 4.14 -11.16 10.47
C CYS A 4 3.19 -10.71 9.35
N LEU A 5 3.30 -11.26 8.14
CA LEU A 5 2.44 -10.89 7.02
C LEU A 5 1.01 -11.44 7.17
N ALA A 6 0.83 -12.54 7.91
CA ALA A 6 -0.48 -13.16 8.09
C ALA A 6 -1.50 -12.25 8.80
N VAL A 7 -1.02 -11.32 9.63
CA VAL A 7 -1.86 -10.39 10.40
C VAL A 7 -1.89 -8.98 9.82
N ILE A 8 -1.22 -8.74 8.68
CA ILE A 8 -1.17 -7.43 8.04
C ILE A 8 -2.28 -7.35 6.98
N ASP A 9 -3.10 -6.31 7.06
CA ASP A 9 -4.10 -6.00 6.03
C ASP A 9 -3.49 -5.19 4.88
N LEU A 10 -2.74 -4.13 5.23
CA LEU A 10 -2.13 -3.19 4.29
C LEU A 10 -0.62 -3.05 4.57
N LEU A 11 0.19 -3.08 3.52
CA LEU A 11 1.62 -2.81 3.57
C LEU A 11 1.95 -1.59 2.69
N VAL A 12 2.74 -0.68 3.24
CA VAL A 12 3.29 0.46 2.50
C VAL A 12 4.63 0.04 1.92
N ASP A 13 4.76 0.10 0.60
CA ASP A 13 5.96 -0.34 -0.11
C ASP A 13 6.56 0.78 -0.96
N GLY A 14 7.90 0.84 -0.99
CA GLY A 14 8.69 1.83 -1.72
C GLY A 14 9.37 2.89 -0.83
N PRO A 15 10.50 3.46 -1.28
CA PRO A 15 11.24 4.47 -0.53
C PRO A 15 10.48 5.80 -0.47
N TYR A 16 10.76 6.61 0.55
CA TYR A 16 10.27 7.98 0.62
C TYR A 16 11.06 8.88 -0.34
N LEU A 17 10.37 9.55 -1.26
CA LEU A 17 10.94 10.58 -2.13
C LEU A 17 10.42 11.96 -1.72
N LYS A 18 11.33 12.87 -1.36
CA LYS A 18 10.97 14.22 -0.88
C LYS A 18 10.21 15.03 -1.94
N GLU A 19 10.58 14.87 -3.21
CA GLU A 19 9.95 15.54 -4.36
C GLU A 19 8.51 15.09 -4.60
N GLN A 20 8.17 13.89 -4.15
CA GLN A 20 6.83 13.33 -4.24
C GLN A 20 6.10 13.34 -2.89
N LYS A 21 6.51 14.20 -1.95
CA LYS A 21 5.85 14.32 -0.63
C LYS A 21 4.34 14.48 -0.81
N THR A 22 3.59 13.70 -0.05
CA THR A 22 2.12 13.71 -0.08
C THR A 22 1.51 13.69 1.31
N ALA A 23 0.24 14.04 1.40
CA ALA A 23 -0.58 13.92 2.61
C ALA A 23 -1.65 12.82 2.48
N LEU A 24 -1.52 11.96 1.46
CA LEU A 24 -2.43 10.82 1.28
C LEU A 24 -2.29 9.83 2.44
N PRO A 25 -3.37 9.12 2.83
CA PRO A 25 -3.34 8.19 3.96
C PRO A 25 -2.23 7.15 3.84
N PHE A 26 -1.64 6.81 4.99
CA PHE A 26 -0.63 5.74 5.18
C PHE A 26 0.72 5.94 4.47
N ARG A 27 0.88 6.88 3.53
CA ARG A 27 2.13 7.10 2.80
C ARG A 27 2.64 8.54 2.91
N GLY A 28 3.95 8.68 3.02
CA GLY A 28 4.62 9.99 3.03
C GLY A 28 4.98 10.49 1.63
N SER A 29 5.10 9.60 0.65
CA SER A 29 5.49 9.93 -0.71
C SER A 29 4.61 9.23 -1.76
N GLY A 30 4.34 9.90 -2.88
CA GLY A 30 3.40 9.48 -3.91
C GLY A 30 3.78 8.17 -4.62
N ASN A 31 5.07 7.86 -4.70
CA ASN A 31 5.57 6.59 -5.27
C ASN A 31 5.33 5.38 -4.36
N GLN A 32 4.92 5.59 -3.10
CA GLN A 32 4.71 4.49 -2.17
C GLN A 32 3.36 3.82 -2.44
N ARG A 33 3.40 2.50 -2.64
CA ARG A 33 2.25 1.67 -2.95
C ARG A 33 1.58 1.20 -1.67
N ILE A 34 0.25 1.11 -1.70
CA ILE A 34 -0.52 0.46 -0.63
C ILE A 34 -0.95 -0.92 -1.12
N ILE A 35 -0.32 -1.96 -0.59
CA ILE A 35 -0.52 -3.35 -0.98
C ILE A 35 -1.58 -3.99 -0.07
N LYS A 36 -2.61 -4.63 -0.65
CA LYS A 36 -3.52 -5.53 0.08
C LYS A 36 -2.82 -6.86 0.29
N VAL A 37 -2.28 -7.08 1.48
CA VAL A 37 -1.39 -8.23 1.76
C VAL A 37 -2.14 -9.55 1.63
N ARG A 38 -3.36 -9.66 2.19
CA ARG A 38 -4.16 -10.88 2.10
C ARG A 38 -4.45 -11.30 0.66
N ASP A 39 -4.93 -10.37 -0.17
CA ASP A 39 -5.22 -10.62 -1.59
C ASP A 39 -3.94 -10.98 -2.36
N SER A 40 -2.82 -10.32 -2.02
CA SER A 40 -1.54 -10.57 -2.67
C SER A 40 -1.00 -11.97 -2.36
N LEU A 41 -1.07 -12.38 -1.09
CA LEU A 41 -0.66 -13.72 -0.66
C LEU A 41 -1.54 -14.81 -1.29
N GLN A 42 -2.85 -14.58 -1.38
CA GLN A 42 -3.79 -15.53 -1.97
C GLN A 42 -3.54 -15.72 -3.48
N LYS A 43 -3.24 -14.64 -4.21
CA LYS A 43 -3.05 -14.69 -5.67
C LYS A 43 -1.61 -14.95 -6.10
N GLY A 44 -0.64 -14.87 -5.17
CA GLY A 44 0.78 -14.98 -5.47
C GLY A 44 1.34 -13.82 -6.32
N ILE A 45 0.61 -12.70 -6.41
CA ILE A 45 1.00 -11.48 -7.13
C ILE A 45 0.71 -10.26 -6.28
N VAL A 46 1.44 -9.16 -6.49
CA VAL A 46 1.17 -7.91 -5.77
C VAL A 46 -0.18 -7.34 -6.20
N VAL A 47 -1.07 -7.11 -5.23
CA VAL A 47 -2.38 -6.49 -5.42
C VAL A 47 -2.41 -5.17 -4.67
N SER A 48 -2.57 -4.07 -5.41
CA SER A 48 -2.83 -2.76 -4.82
C SER A 48 -4.26 -2.63 -4.32
N ASP A 49 -4.47 -1.81 -3.29
CA ASP A 49 -5.82 -1.44 -2.85
C ASP A 49 -6.40 -0.29 -3.70
N PRO A 50 -7.51 -0.50 -4.43
CA PRO A 50 -8.07 0.51 -5.32
C PRO A 50 -8.53 1.78 -4.60
N ARG A 51 -8.80 1.72 -3.28
CA ARG A 51 -9.16 2.89 -2.47
C ARG A 51 -8.03 3.93 -2.42
N TYR A 52 -6.78 3.50 -2.58
CA TYR A 52 -5.60 4.35 -2.44
C TYR A 52 -4.82 4.58 -3.75
N GLU A 53 -5.31 4.07 -4.88
CA GLU A 53 -4.62 4.18 -6.18
C GLU A 53 -4.82 5.56 -6.85
N ASN A 54 -5.88 6.31 -6.53
CA ASN A 54 -6.22 7.57 -7.23
C ASN A 54 -6.65 8.76 -6.35
N GLY A 55 -6.50 8.68 -5.02
CA GLY A 55 -6.84 9.79 -4.10
C GLY A 55 -8.30 10.28 -4.16
N ARG A 56 -9.20 9.54 -4.82
CA ARG A 56 -10.56 10.00 -5.19
C ARG A 56 -11.71 9.12 -4.69
N ASN A 57 -11.48 8.19 -3.76
CA ASN A 57 -12.59 7.52 -3.10
C ASN A 57 -12.27 7.30 -1.62
N LEU A 58 -12.49 8.36 -0.85
CA LEU A 58 -12.72 8.27 0.59
C LEU A 58 -14.15 8.76 0.81
N ILE A 59 -15.10 7.82 0.68
CA ILE A 59 -16.38 7.88 1.37
C ILE A 59 -16.43 6.73 2.37
#